data_AF-A0A2U3LAP7-F1
#
_entry.id   AF-A0A2U3LAP7-F1
#
_cell.length_a   1.000
_cell.length_b   1.000
_cell.length_c   1.000
_cell.angle_alpha   90.00
_cell.angle_beta   90.00
_cell.angle_gamma   90.00
#
_symmetry.space_group_name_H-M   'P 1'
#
loop_
_entity.id
_entity.type
_entity.pdbx_description
1 polymer ?
#
loop_
_entity_poly.entity_id
_entity_poly.type
_entity_poly.pdbx_seq_one_letter_code
_entity_poly.pdbx_strand_id
1 'polypeptide(L)'
;MVGAAGGPTGDGQPGSWGGHAVPVVAYDARTLTVVTWGALQAMTWSFWDAYCDEGYAIISNDYLNGQEQAPQGFSLQQLQADLADVK
;
A
#
# COMPACT_ATOMS: atom_id res chain seq x y z
N MET A 1 -10.35 -18.90 7.25
CA MET A 1 -10.23 -19.15 8.70
C MET A 1 -10.25 -17.80 9.38
N VAL A 2 -11.37 -17.45 10.02
CA VAL A 2 -11.54 -16.20 10.76
C VAL A 2 -10.74 -16.33 12.06
N GLY A 3 -9.68 -15.53 12.22
CA GLY A 3 -8.90 -15.41 13.45
C GLY A 3 -9.59 -14.44 14.42
N ALA A 4 -9.58 -14.78 15.70
CA ALA A 4 -10.45 -14.29 16.76
C ALA A 4 -10.32 -12.81 17.15
N ALA A 5 -11.38 -12.31 17.80
CA ALA A 5 -11.47 -11.00 18.43
C ALA A 5 -10.40 -10.81 19.52
N GLY A 6 -9.40 -9.99 19.21
CA GLY A 6 -8.27 -9.68 20.08
C GLY A 6 -7.10 -9.26 19.20
N GLY A 7 -7.21 -8.06 18.61
CA GLY A 7 -6.11 -7.45 17.87
C GLY A 7 -4.86 -7.26 18.74
N PRO A 8 -3.77 -6.74 18.19
CA PRO A 8 -2.53 -6.55 18.95
C PRO A 8 -2.79 -5.72 20.24
N THR A 9 -2.29 -6.18 21.39
CA THR A 9 -2.49 -5.54 22.71
C THR A 9 -1.15 -5.27 23.41
N GLY A 10 -1.17 -4.39 24.42
CA GLY A 10 0.01 -4.10 25.25
C GLY A 10 1.06 -3.36 24.44
N ASP A 11 2.34 -3.70 24.63
CA ASP A 11 3.45 -3.09 23.88
C ASP A 11 3.32 -3.29 22.36
N GLY A 12 2.51 -4.28 21.94
CA GLY A 12 2.25 -4.61 20.56
C GLY A 12 1.09 -3.87 19.90
N GLN A 13 0.34 -3.03 20.61
CA GLN A 13 -0.89 -2.44 20.07
C GLN A 13 -0.61 -1.40 18.97
N PRO A 14 -1.54 -1.18 18.01
CA PRO A 14 -1.35 -0.17 16.98
C PRO A 14 -0.99 1.20 17.57
N GLY A 15 0.02 1.85 16.99
CA GLY A 15 0.53 3.15 17.44
C GLY A 15 1.50 3.11 18.63
N SER A 16 1.80 1.95 19.23
CA SER A 16 2.71 1.86 20.38
C SER A 16 4.17 2.24 20.08
N TRP A 17 4.60 2.10 18.82
CA TRP A 17 5.97 2.36 18.39
C TRP A 17 6.12 3.60 17.49
N GLY A 18 5.07 4.41 17.37
CA GLY A 18 4.98 5.48 16.39
C GLY A 18 4.68 4.99 14.97
N GLY A 19 4.79 5.89 13.99
CA GLY A 19 4.54 5.62 12.58
C GLY A 19 5.82 5.41 11.77
N HIS A 20 5.72 4.65 10.67
CA HIS A 20 6.82 4.42 9.73
C HIS A 20 6.28 4.29 8.31
N ALA A 21 6.62 5.24 7.44
CA ALA A 21 6.21 5.21 6.04
C ALA A 21 7.18 4.33 5.24
N VAL A 22 6.64 3.33 4.53
CA VAL A 22 7.42 2.40 3.71
C VAL A 22 6.82 2.25 2.30
N PRO A 23 7.64 2.13 1.25
CA PRO A 23 7.14 1.84 -0.08
C PRO A 23 6.74 0.37 -0.19
N VAL A 24 5.48 0.13 -0.56
CA VAL A 24 5.00 -1.17 -1.05
C VAL A 24 5.38 -1.28 -2.52
N VAL A 25 6.16 -2.31 -2.88
CA VAL A 25 6.71 -2.47 -4.23
C VAL A 25 6.16 -3.69 -4.97
N ALA A 26 5.49 -4.60 -4.27
CA ALA A 26 4.78 -5.73 -4.88
C ALA A 26 3.70 -6.25 -3.91
N TYR A 27 2.78 -7.07 -4.43
CA TYR A 27 1.82 -7.80 -3.61
C TYR A 27 1.41 -9.11 -4.31
N ASP A 28 0.93 -10.07 -3.52
CA ASP A 28 0.26 -11.27 -3.98
C ASP A 28 -0.98 -11.56 -3.11
N ALA A 29 -1.62 -12.72 -3.32
CA ALA A 29 -2.81 -13.11 -2.58
C ALA A 29 -2.62 -13.26 -1.05
N ARG A 30 -1.38 -13.22 -0.55
CA ARG A 30 -1.03 -13.47 0.87
C ARG A 30 -0.29 -12.31 1.51
N THR A 31 0.54 -11.60 0.76
CA THR A 31 1.49 -10.62 1.30
C THR A 31 1.69 -9.41 0.40
N LEU A 32 2.06 -8.31 1.04
CA LEU A 32 2.69 -7.13 0.47
C LEU A 32 4.21 -7.27 0.62
N THR A 33 4.98 -6.80 -0.35
CA THR A 33 6.43 -6.65 -0.26
C THR A 33 6.77 -5.19 -0.08
N VAL A 34 7.45 -4.85 1.02
CA VAL A 34 7.90 -3.49 1.34
C VAL A 34 9.41 -3.38 1.34
N VAL A 35 9.94 -2.20 1.00
CA VAL A 35 11.36 -1.88 1.22
C VAL A 35 11.48 -1.17 2.55
N THR A 36 12.21 -1.74 3.50
CA THR A 36 12.51 -1.07 4.77
C THR A 36 13.88 -1.46 5.28
N TRP A 37 14.60 -0.49 5.82
CA TRP A 37 15.93 -0.66 6.41
C TRP A 37 16.93 -1.37 5.49
N GLY A 38 16.89 -1.04 4.19
CA GLY A 38 17.81 -1.58 3.19
C GLY A 38 17.48 -3.00 2.69
N ALA A 39 16.32 -3.55 3.03
CA ALA A 39 15.91 -4.89 2.63
C ALA A 39 14.44 -4.95 2.17
N LEU A 40 14.12 -5.99 1.39
CA LEU A 40 12.75 -6.38 1.09
C LEU A 40 12.19 -7.17 2.28
N GLN A 41 11.00 -6.81 2.73
CA GLN A 41 10.28 -7.49 3.81
C GLN A 41 8.87 -7.87 3.34
N ALA A 42 8.40 -9.05 3.74
CA ALA A 42 7.04 -9.48 3.48
C ALA A 42 6.12 -9.06 4.65
N MET A 43 5.00 -8.45 4.33
CA MET A 43 3.97 -8.00 5.27
C MET A 43 2.66 -8.71 4.93
N THR A 44 2.03 -9.35 5.89
CA THR A 44 0.73 -10.01 5.66
C THR A 44 -0.38 -8.98 5.56
N TRP A 45 -1.45 -9.30 4.82
CA TRP A 45 -2.65 -8.45 4.77
C TRP A 45 -3.26 -8.21 6.17
N SER A 46 -3.24 -9.22 7.05
CA SER A 46 -3.69 -9.04 8.44
C SER A 46 -2.83 -8.07 9.26
N PHE A 47 -1.54 -7.96 8.94
CA PHE A 47 -0.68 -6.96 9.57
C PHE A 47 -0.99 -5.57 9.01
N TRP A 48 -1.15 -5.47 7.69
CA TRP A 48 -1.57 -4.22 7.05
C TRP A 48 -2.88 -3.70 7.65
N ASP A 49 -3.92 -4.54 7.73
CA ASP A 49 -5.23 -4.16 8.29
C ASP A 49 -5.15 -3.71 9.76
N ALA A 50 -4.19 -4.24 10.52
CA ALA A 50 -4.04 -3.91 11.93
C ALA A 50 -3.25 -2.62 12.18
N TYR A 51 -2.31 -2.26 11.29
CA TYR A 51 -1.32 -1.21 11.56
C TYR A 51 -1.23 -0.10 10.50
N CYS A 52 -1.78 -0.29 9.30
CA CYS A 52 -1.80 0.75 8.27
C CYS A 52 -2.92 1.76 8.54
N ASP A 53 -2.53 3.03 8.73
CA ASP A 53 -3.46 4.15 8.91
C ASP A 53 -3.69 4.94 7.61
N GLU A 54 -2.65 5.03 6.77
CA GLU A 54 -2.70 5.79 5.51
C GLU A 54 -1.89 5.10 4.40
N GLY A 55 -2.36 5.27 3.16
CA GLY A 55 -1.71 4.76 1.96
C GLY A 55 -1.72 5.81 0.85
N TYR A 56 -0.58 5.98 0.19
CA TYR A 56 -0.40 6.92 -0.91
C TYR A 56 -0.04 6.19 -2.19
N ALA A 57 -0.78 6.46 -3.27
CA ALA A 57 -0.40 6.04 -4.61
C ALA A 57 0.34 7.20 -5.30
N ILE A 58 1.63 6.99 -5.61
CA ILE A 58 2.47 8.03 -6.22
C ILE A 58 2.35 7.93 -7.75
N ILE A 59 1.97 9.05 -8.38
CA ILE A 59 1.95 9.21 -9.84
C ILE A 59 3.02 10.23 -10.21
N SER A 60 4.00 9.81 -11.02
CA SER A 60 5.07 10.69 -11.50
C SER A 60 4.76 11.18 -12.91
N ASN A 61 4.66 12.50 -13.09
CA ASN A 61 4.49 13.12 -14.40
C ASN A 61 5.65 12.79 -15.35
N ASP A 62 6.87 12.67 -14.82
CA ASP A 62 8.04 12.28 -15.60
C ASP A 62 7.91 10.85 -16.16
N TYR A 63 7.15 10.00 -15.46
CA TYR A 63 6.90 8.62 -15.89
C TYR A 63 5.74 8.49 -16.88
N LEU A 64 4.88 9.52 -16.98
CA LEU A 64 3.75 9.57 -17.92
C LEU A 64 4.14 10.03 -19.33
N ASN A 65 5.44 10.04 -19.65
CA ASN A 65 6.05 10.32 -20.96
C ASN A 65 5.53 11.55 -21.73
N GLY A 66 4.84 12.48 -21.07
CA GLY A 66 4.16 13.64 -21.67
C GLY A 66 2.85 13.31 -22.38
N GLN A 67 2.40 12.05 -22.42
CA GLN A 67 1.14 11.64 -23.09
C GLN A 67 0.08 11.12 -22.11
N GLU A 68 0.22 11.44 -20.82
CA GLU A 68 -0.65 10.95 -19.74
C GLU A 68 -0.72 9.41 -19.67
N GLN A 69 0.30 8.75 -20.23
CA GLN A 69 0.41 7.31 -20.32
C GLN A 69 1.82 6.88 -19.94
N ALA A 70 1.93 5.87 -19.08
CA ALA A 70 3.23 5.32 -18.73
C ALA A 70 3.65 4.19 -19.69
N PRO A 71 4.95 3.90 -19.85
CA PRO A 71 5.46 2.89 -20.79
C PRO A 71 4.86 1.48 -20.65
N GLN A 72 4.40 1.13 -19.46
CA GLN A 72 3.74 -0.13 -19.14
C GLN A 72 2.23 -0.16 -19.48
N GLY A 73 1.70 0.92 -20.07
CA GLY A 73 0.29 1.03 -20.49
C GLY A 73 -0.66 1.58 -19.42
N PHE A 74 -0.15 2.12 -18.32
CA PHE A 74 -0.98 2.85 -17.35
C PHE A 74 -1.52 4.14 -18.00
N SER A 75 -2.83 4.40 -17.91
CA SER A 75 -3.49 5.60 -18.43
C SER A 75 -4.01 6.45 -17.27
N LEU A 76 -3.50 7.69 -17.14
CA LEU A 76 -3.97 8.63 -16.12
C LEU A 76 -5.44 9.02 -16.36
N GLN A 77 -5.83 9.16 -17.62
CA GLN A 77 -7.21 9.48 -17.99
C GLN A 77 -8.18 8.38 -17.56
N GLN A 78 -7.80 7.10 -17.72
CA GLN A 78 -8.63 5.98 -17.26
C GLN A 78 -8.74 5.97 -15.74
N LEU A 79 -7.64 6.20 -15.02
CA LEU A 79 -7.67 6.30 -13.56
C LEU A 79 -8.62 7.41 -13.09
N GLN A 80 -8.59 8.58 -13.73
CA GLN A 80 -9.51 9.68 -13.39
C GLN A 80 -10.98 9.32 -13.64
N ALA A 81 -11.28 8.61 -14.73
CA ALA A 81 -12.62 8.10 -14.99
C ALA A 81 -13.06 7.08 -13.93
N ASP A 82 -12.20 6.11 -13.60
CA ASP A 82 -12.49 5.08 -12.58
C ASP A 82 -12.75 5.72 -11.21
N LEU A 83 -11.96 6.72 -10.82
CA LEU A 83 -12.15 7.46 -9.56
C LEU A 83 -13.46 8.25 -9.52
N ALA A 84 -13.97 8.72 -10.67
CA ALA A 84 -15.27 9.40 -10.74
C ALA A 84 -16.45 8.42 -10.54
N ASP A 85 -16.24 7.13 -10.80
CA ASP A 85 -17.24 6.08 -10.62
C ASP A 85 -17.25 5.51 -9.19
N VAL A 86 -16.16 5.67 -8.44
CA VAL A 86 -16.09 5.34 -7.02
C VAL A 86 -16.85 6.39 -6.22
N LYS A 87 -18.02 6.02 -5.70
CA LYS A 87 -18.86 6.81 -4.78
C LYS A 87 -18.71 6.34 -3.34
#